data_AF-A0A2V5HC87-F1
#
_entry.id   AF-A0A2V5HC87-F1
#
_cell.length_a   1.000
_cell.length_b   1.000
_cell.length_c   1.000
_cell.angle_alpha   90.00
_cell.angle_beta   90.00
_cell.angle_gamma   90.00
#
_symmetry.space_group_name_H-M   'P 1'
#
loop_
_entity.id
_entity.type
_entity.pdbx_description
1 polymer ?
#
loop_
_entity_poly.entity_id
_entity_poly.type
_entity_poly.pdbx_seq_one_letter_code
_entity_poly.pdbx_strand_id
1 'polypeptide(L)' 'MLPPSSAVFLAASLLAALPVQADGLYTKKSPVLQVTSKNYDQLIAQSNHTSIVE' A
#
# COMPACT_ATOMS: atom_id res chain seq x y z
N MET A 1 31.30 -1.83 -21.74
CA MET A 1 29.95 -2.25 -22.13
C MET A 1 29.41 -3.10 -20.98
N LEU A 2 28.36 -2.68 -20.29
CA LEU A 2 27.81 -3.43 -19.15
C LEU A 2 27.20 -4.73 -19.68
N PRO A 3 27.58 -5.92 -19.16
CA PRO A 3 27.03 -7.17 -19.67
C PRO A 3 25.52 -7.22 -19.42
N PRO A 4 24.73 -7.80 -20.33
CA PRO A 4 23.27 -7.74 -20.29
C PRO A 4 22.68 -8.28 -18.97
N SER A 5 23.32 -9.29 -18.34
CA SER A 5 22.94 -9.76 -17.00
C SER A 5 23.05 -8.68 -15.93
N SER A 6 24.11 -7.85 -15.94
CA SER A 6 24.30 -6.81 -14.93
C SER A 6 23.28 -5.68 -15.04
N ALA A 7 22.80 -5.37 -16.25
CA ALA A 7 21.72 -4.40 -16.44
C ALA A 7 20.38 -4.90 -15.87
N VAL A 8 20.08 -6.19 -16.03
CA VAL A 8 18.86 -6.82 -15.48
C VAL A 8 18.90 -6.82 -13.94
N PHE A 9 20.03 -7.18 -13.33
CA PHE A 9 20.18 -7.14 -11.86
C PHE A 9 20.07 -5.71 -11.31
N LEU A 10 20.63 -4.73 -12.01
CA LEU A 10 20.52 -3.33 -11.62
C LEU A 10 19.07 -2.86 -11.68
N ALA A 11 18.35 -3.17 -12.77
CA ALA A 11 16.94 -2.83 -12.92
C ALA A 11 16.05 -3.52 -11.87
N ALA A 12 16.31 -4.79 -11.55
CA ALA A 12 15.58 -5.51 -10.50
C ALA A 12 15.83 -4.92 -9.11
N SER A 13 17.07 -4.52 -8.79
CA SER A 13 17.39 -3.87 -7.52
C SER A 13 16.71 -2.49 -7.40
N LEU A 14 16.63 -1.74 -8.50
CA LEU A 14 15.93 -0.46 -8.52
C LEU A 14 14.42 -0.66 -8.32
N LEU A 15 13.83 -1.67 -8.96
CA LEU A 15 12.42 -2.04 -8.80
C LEU A 15 12.08 -2.50 -7.37
N ALA A 16 12.95 -3.31 -6.75
CA ALA A 16 12.76 -3.80 -5.38
C ALA A 16 12.94 -2.70 -4.32
N ALA A 17 13.67 -1.62 -4.65
CA ALA A 17 13.86 -0.47 -3.77
C ALA A 17 12.69 0.53 -3.84
N LEU A 18 11.75 0.39 -4.78
CA LEU A 18 10.55 1.23 -4.73
C LEU A 18 9.74 0.86 -3.48
N PRO A 19 9.32 1.86 -2.70
CA PRO A 19 8.40 1.59 -1.61
C PRO A 19 7.10 1.10 -2.22
N VAL A 20 6.83 -0.21 -2.06
CA VAL A 20 5.54 -0.80 -2.40
C VAL A 20 4.53 -0.25 -1.40
N GLN A 21 3.96 0.91 -1.72
CA GLN A 21 2.75 1.37 -1.09
C GLN A 21 1.62 0.53 -1.67
N ALA A 22 1.24 -0.51 -0.95
CA ALA A 22 -0.04 -1.18 -1.13
C ALA A 22 -1.15 -0.23 -0.64
N ASP A 23 -1.32 0.90 -1.33
CA ASP A 23 -2.58 1.63 -1.26
C ASP A 23 -3.64 0.65 -1.80
N GLY A 24 -4.68 0.39 -1.01
CA GLY A 24 -5.75 -0.51 -1.43
C GLY A 24 -6.45 0.01 -2.69
N LEU A 25 -7.51 -0.69 -3.13
CA LEU A 25 -8.26 -0.34 -4.35
C LEU A 25 -8.72 1.13 -4.38
N TYR A 26 -8.88 1.74 -3.19
CA TYR A 26 -9.21 3.15 -3.02
C TYR A 26 -7.99 4.01 -2.76
N THR A 27 -7.73 4.93 -3.69
CA THR A 27 -6.67 5.95 -3.53
C THR A 27 -7.00 6.93 -2.39
N LYS A 28 -6.00 7.68 -1.92
CA LYS A 28 -6.15 8.65 -0.81
C LYS A 28 -7.13 9.80 -1.06
N LYS A 29 -7.55 10.03 -2.31
CA LYS A 29 -8.59 11.01 -2.66
C LYS A 29 -10.00 10.42 -2.59
N SER A 30 -10.12 9.12 -2.37
CA SER A 30 -11.40 8.43 -2.22
C SER A 30 -12.08 8.84 -0.90
N PRO A 31 -13.41 8.94 -0.87
CA PRO A 31 -14.15 9.05 0.39
C PRO A 31 -14.12 7.77 1.24
N VAL A 32 -13.65 6.64 0.68
CA VAL A 32 -13.51 5.37 1.40
C VAL A 32 -12.22 5.34 2.20
N LEU A 33 -12.33 5.06 3.51
CA LEU A 33 -11.19 4.98 4.43
C LEU A 33 -10.50 3.61 4.33
N GLN A 34 -9.17 3.63 4.29
CA GLN A 34 -8.36 2.42 4.31
C GLN A 34 -8.19 1.89 5.73
N VAL A 35 -8.78 0.72 5.99
CA VAL A 35 -8.75 0.05 7.30
C VAL A 35 -7.74 -1.10 7.26
N THR A 36 -6.95 -1.19 8.32
CA THR A 36 -5.94 -2.22 8.55
C THR A 36 -6.08 -2.74 9.97
N SER A 37 -5.48 -3.88 10.28
CA SER A 37 -5.48 -4.42 11.65
C SER A 37 -4.91 -3.44 12.69
N LYS A 38 -4.09 -2.45 12.28
CA LYS A 38 -3.49 -1.48 13.19
C LYS A 38 -4.41 -0.33 13.57
N ASN A 39 -5.31 0.07 12.68
CA ASN A 39 -6.18 1.25 12.87
C ASN A 39 -7.67 0.89 12.98
N TYR A 40 -8.01 -0.40 12.88
CA TYR A 40 -9.39 -0.88 12.98
C TYR A 40 -10.08 -0.43 14.27
N ASP A 41 -9.42 -0.59 15.42
CA ASP A 41 -10.04 -0.23 16.70
C ASP A 41 -10.37 1.26 16.76
N GLN A 42 -9.43 2.10 16.33
CA GLN A 42 -9.59 3.55 16.34
C GLN A 42 -10.66 4.04 15.35
N LEU A 43 -10.71 3.44 14.14
CA LEU A 43 -11.58 3.91 13.06
C LEU A 43 -12.98 3.29 13.09
N ILE A 44 -13.09 2.04 13.55
CA ILE A 44 -14.32 1.24 13.45
C ILE A 44 -14.82 0.86 14.84
N ALA A 45 -14.06 0.06 15.60
CA ALA A 45 -14.56 -0.56 16.84
C ALA A 45 -14.87 0.44 17.96
N GLN A 46 -14.13 1.54 18.02
CA GLN A 46 -14.25 2.60 19.02
C GLN A 46 -14.86 3.90 18.42
N SER A 47 -15.60 3.77 17.32
CA SER A 47 -16.27 4.90 16.67
C SER A 47 -17.74 5.02 17.11
N ASN A 48 -18.31 6.23 16.97
CA ASN A 48 -19.74 6.48 17.21
C ASN A 48 -20.56 6.47 15.90
N HIS A 49 -20.04 5.84 14.85
CA HIS A 49 -20.67 5.81 13.53
C HIS A 49 -20.85 4.37 13.05
N THR A 50 -22.00 4.07 12.48
CA THR A 50 -22.20 2.80 11.76
C THR A 50 -21.29 2.77 10.55
N SER A 51 -20.44 1.75 10.48
CA SER A 51 -19.44 1.59 9.41
C SER A 51 -19.72 0.30 8.63
N ILE A 52 -19.46 0.33 7.32
CA ILE A 52 -19.48 -0.84 6.43
C ILE A 52 -18.03 -1.12 6.04
N VAL A 53 -17.59 -2.37 6.19
CA VAL A 53 -16.22 -2.83 5.92
C VAL A 53 -16.28 -3.97 4.90
N GLU A 54 -15.38 -3.95 3.93
CA GLU A 54 -15.24 -4.92 2.83
C GLU A 54 -13.81 -5.46 2.71
#